data_AF-A0A2H1JVT2-F1
#
_entry.id   AF-A0A2H1JVT2-F1
#
_cell.length_a   1.000
_cell.length_b   1.000
_cell.length_c   1.000
_cell.angle_alpha   90.00
_cell.angle_beta   90.00
_cell.angle_gamma   90.00
#
_symmetry.space_group_name_H-M   'P 1'
#
loop_
_entity.id
_entity.type
_entity.pdbx_description
1 polymer ?
#
loop_
_entity_poly.entity_id
_entity_poly.type
_entity_poly.pdbx_seq_one_letter_code
_entity_poly.pdbx_strand_id
1 'polypeptide(L)'
;MRNESQLKTIVERAYVERLNAWQTAAVRIKHWLTEQQKGLLKDKDISRLDVDGHRIKDAARTLAKLTEKTDDDPDLTITSAEDVEDQIRDIVGVKVLCKSPRDQSMMFAALRDPDQLGAFELIEWKDYTDPPKASGYRACHVILRIPSDQGPPVFAEIQVKTRLQDAWSELTHEDMYKPGAAMKPSKLHGEFARAMANMLATVDDMADTLAVELTALTNPEPVVELDELREQDTGIDVRVRATGPKYALAVDGSGRQGLIPAFAIRELSGQKGTIKVNDFIHLDDRLRASVEEDSKGLYYIPLELPEH
;
A
#
# COMPACT_ATOMS: atom_id res chain seq x y z
N MET A 1 1.99 -41.46 14.66
CA MET A 1 3.21 -42.04 14.04
C MET A 1 3.00 -42.58 12.62
N ARG A 2 2.11 -43.56 12.35
CA ARG A 2 1.97 -44.12 10.97
C ARG A 2 1.35 -43.13 9.96
N ASN A 3 0.32 -42.39 10.38
CA ASN A 3 -0.36 -41.36 9.56
C ASN A 3 0.57 -40.16 9.26
N GLU A 4 1.26 -39.65 10.29
CA GLU A 4 2.21 -38.53 10.16
C GLU A 4 3.38 -38.82 9.22
N SER A 5 3.91 -40.04 9.24
CA SER A 5 4.96 -40.47 8.29
C SER A 5 4.45 -40.54 6.84
N GLN A 6 3.18 -40.91 6.65
CA GLN A 6 2.55 -40.94 5.33
C GLN A 6 2.30 -39.51 4.82
N LEU A 7 1.71 -38.63 5.64
CA LEU A 7 1.51 -37.21 5.32
C LEU A 7 2.82 -36.53 4.95
N LYS A 8 3.89 -36.77 5.72
CA LYS A 8 5.22 -36.25 5.40
C LYS A 8 5.69 -36.67 4.00
N THR A 9 5.51 -37.95 3.65
CA THR A 9 5.90 -38.47 2.32
C THR A 9 5.09 -37.80 1.21
N ILE A 10 3.78 -37.58 1.42
CA ILE A 10 2.91 -36.91 0.45
C ILE A 10 3.33 -35.45 0.27
N VAL A 11 3.62 -34.73 1.36
CA VAL A 11 4.10 -33.35 1.29
C VAL A 11 5.45 -33.27 0.56
N GLU A 12 6.42 -34.12 0.92
CA GLU A 12 7.72 -34.15 0.23
C GLU A 12 7.57 -34.41 -1.27
N ARG A 13 6.70 -35.37 -1.64
CA ARG A 13 6.36 -35.66 -3.03
C ARG A 13 5.72 -34.46 -3.73
N ALA A 14 4.78 -33.77 -3.09
CA ALA A 14 4.16 -32.57 -3.65
C ALA A 14 5.20 -31.49 -3.97
N TYR A 15 6.18 -31.28 -3.09
CA TYR A 15 7.27 -30.33 -3.33
C TYR A 15 8.21 -30.75 -4.46
N VAL A 16 8.39 -32.04 -4.70
CA VAL A 16 9.17 -32.50 -5.87
C VAL A 16 8.38 -32.30 -7.16
N GLU A 17 7.08 -32.63 -7.15
CA GLU A 17 6.24 -32.65 -8.37
C GLU A 17 5.76 -31.25 -8.79
N ARG A 18 5.45 -30.37 -7.83
CA ARG A 18 4.70 -29.12 -8.07
C ARG A 18 5.51 -27.84 -7.91
N LEU A 19 6.75 -27.91 -7.40
CA LEU A 19 7.58 -26.73 -7.15
C LEU A 19 7.76 -25.83 -8.38
N ASN A 20 7.96 -26.41 -9.57
CA ASN A 20 8.11 -25.62 -10.79
C ASN A 20 6.83 -24.87 -11.16
N ALA A 21 5.66 -25.50 -10.97
CA ALA A 21 4.36 -24.87 -11.18
C ALA A 21 4.14 -23.73 -10.17
N TRP A 22 4.50 -23.93 -8.90
CA TRP A 22 4.42 -22.89 -7.87
C TRP A 22 5.32 -21.69 -8.16
N GLN A 23 6.57 -21.93 -8.56
CA GLN A 23 7.51 -20.86 -8.95
C GLN A 23 6.99 -20.09 -10.16
N THR A 24 6.48 -20.81 -11.17
CA THR A 24 5.91 -20.20 -12.38
C THR A 24 4.69 -19.34 -12.04
N ALA A 25 3.77 -19.86 -11.21
CA ALA A 25 2.60 -19.13 -10.74
C ALA A 25 3.00 -17.88 -9.95
N ALA A 26 4.00 -17.98 -9.07
CA ALA A 26 4.49 -16.87 -8.28
C ALA A 26 5.06 -15.73 -9.14
N VAL A 27 5.85 -16.06 -10.16
CA VAL A 27 6.37 -15.08 -11.13
C VAL A 27 5.23 -14.44 -11.93
N ARG A 28 4.27 -15.26 -12.39
CA ARG A 28 3.10 -14.78 -13.14
C ARG A 28 2.26 -13.80 -12.33
N ILE A 29 1.98 -14.12 -11.07
CA ILE A 29 1.25 -13.23 -10.15
C ILE A 29 2.03 -11.95 -9.91
N LYS A 30 3.35 -12.04 -9.65
CA LYS A 30 4.17 -10.86 -9.44
C LYS A 30 4.09 -9.90 -10.63
N HIS A 31 4.25 -10.43 -11.85
CA HIS A 31 4.14 -9.63 -13.05
C HIS A 31 2.75 -8.99 -13.20
N TRP A 32 1.68 -9.78 -12.99
CA TRP A 32 0.31 -9.26 -13.03
C TRP A 32 0.07 -8.17 -11.99
N LEU A 33 0.53 -8.34 -10.75
CA LEU A 33 0.43 -7.33 -9.67
C LEU A 33 1.19 -6.04 -10.02
N THR A 34 2.35 -6.15 -10.68
CA THR A 34 3.09 -4.97 -11.17
C THR A 34 2.30 -4.20 -12.24
N GLU A 35 1.56 -4.90 -13.11
CA GLU A 35 0.66 -4.24 -14.06
C GLU A 35 -0.55 -3.61 -13.38
N GLN A 36 -1.15 -4.29 -12.39
CA GLN A 36 -2.22 -3.73 -11.56
C GLN A 36 -1.76 -2.45 -10.84
N GLN A 37 -0.56 -2.48 -10.24
CA GLN A 37 0.07 -1.31 -9.62
C GLN A 37 0.17 -0.13 -10.60
N LYS A 38 0.67 -0.36 -11.82
CA LYS A 38 0.78 0.68 -12.86
C LYS A 38 -0.58 1.24 -13.26
N GLY A 39 -1.60 0.38 -13.38
CA GLY A 39 -2.96 0.77 -13.73
C GLY A 39 -3.61 1.63 -12.64
N LEU A 40 -3.53 1.18 -11.38
CA LEU A 40 -4.13 1.87 -10.23
C LEU A 40 -3.44 3.20 -9.90
N LEU A 41 -2.13 3.30 -10.16
CA LEU A 41 -1.33 4.49 -9.90
C LEU A 41 -1.01 5.27 -11.18
N LYS A 42 -1.83 5.12 -12.23
CA LYS A 42 -1.70 5.93 -13.45
C LYS A 42 -1.73 7.42 -13.07
N ASP A 43 -0.73 8.15 -13.55
CA ASP A 43 -0.51 9.58 -13.26
C ASP A 43 -0.23 9.93 -11.77
N LYS A 44 0.04 8.91 -10.93
CA LYS A 44 0.42 9.03 -9.52
C LYS A 44 1.82 8.43 -9.28
N ASP A 45 2.39 8.69 -8.11
CA ASP A 45 3.66 8.10 -7.70
C ASP A 45 3.55 6.57 -7.59
N ILE A 46 4.14 5.85 -8.54
CA ILE A 46 4.11 4.38 -8.62
C ILE A 46 4.68 3.71 -7.36
N SER A 47 5.57 4.38 -6.62
CA SER A 47 6.21 3.82 -5.42
C SER A 47 5.26 3.74 -4.21
N ARG A 48 4.02 4.21 -4.34
CA ARG A 48 2.94 4.08 -3.34
C ARG A 48 2.54 2.64 -3.07
N LEU A 49 2.71 1.77 -4.05
CA LEU A 49 2.62 0.32 -3.91
C LEU A 49 3.98 -0.28 -4.24
N ASP A 50 4.31 -1.40 -3.62
CA ASP A 50 5.51 -2.16 -3.92
C ASP A 50 5.17 -3.64 -3.90
N VAL A 51 5.38 -4.31 -5.03
CA VAL A 51 5.16 -5.76 -5.15
C VAL A 51 6.47 -6.43 -4.72
N ASP A 52 6.48 -6.84 -3.47
CA ASP A 52 7.62 -7.50 -2.82
C ASP A 52 7.92 -8.86 -3.49
N GLY A 53 8.96 -9.54 -3.03
CA GLY A 53 9.29 -10.90 -3.41
C GLY A 53 8.11 -11.87 -3.25
N HIS A 54 8.22 -13.01 -3.91
CA HIS A 54 7.37 -14.16 -3.65
C HIS A 54 8.10 -15.14 -2.74
N ARG A 55 7.34 -15.91 -1.97
CA ARG A 55 7.86 -17.04 -1.20
C ARG A 55 7.11 -18.31 -1.60
N ILE A 56 7.86 -19.41 -1.62
CA ILE A 56 7.27 -20.74 -1.51
C ILE A 56 7.39 -21.14 -0.04
N LYS A 57 6.27 -21.54 0.56
CA LYS A 57 6.26 -22.01 1.95
C LYS A 57 7.19 -23.21 2.10
N ASP A 58 7.86 -23.32 3.24
CA ASP A 58 8.70 -24.47 3.57
C ASP A 58 7.87 -25.76 3.79
N ALA A 59 8.41 -26.91 3.35
CA ALA A 59 7.72 -28.20 3.42
C ALA A 59 7.39 -28.63 4.85
N ALA A 60 8.25 -28.34 5.83
CA ALA A 60 7.98 -28.66 7.24
C ALA A 60 6.84 -27.80 7.80
N ARG A 61 6.75 -26.52 7.39
CA ARG A 61 5.61 -25.65 7.75
C ARG A 61 4.31 -26.09 7.09
N THR A 62 4.38 -26.57 5.85
CA THR A 62 3.21 -27.14 5.15
C THR A 62 2.74 -28.41 5.85
N LEU A 63 3.65 -29.32 6.19
CA LEU A 63 3.34 -30.52 6.97
C LEU A 63 2.70 -30.16 8.31
N ALA A 64 3.28 -29.23 9.08
CA ALA A 64 2.74 -28.84 10.38
C ALA A 64 1.30 -28.31 10.28
N LYS A 65 1.02 -27.44 9.31
CA LYS A 65 -0.33 -26.87 9.10
C LYS A 65 -1.31 -27.91 8.58
N LEU A 66 -0.85 -28.89 7.79
CA LEU A 66 -1.68 -29.97 7.29
C LEU A 66 -2.01 -30.97 8.40
N THR A 67 -1.04 -31.30 9.26
CA THR A 67 -1.26 -32.15 10.44
C THR A 67 -2.31 -31.53 11.37
N GLU A 68 -2.21 -30.22 11.66
CA GLU A 68 -3.21 -29.50 12.47
C GLU A 68 -4.62 -29.64 11.88
N LYS A 69 -4.75 -29.49 10.55
CA LYS A 69 -6.04 -29.68 9.86
C LYS A 69 -6.58 -31.11 9.95
N THR A 70 -5.73 -32.13 9.81
CA THR A 70 -6.15 -33.53 9.90
C THR A 70 -6.44 -33.97 11.34
N ASP A 71 -5.84 -33.30 12.33
CA ASP A 71 -6.15 -33.51 13.73
C ASP A 71 -7.50 -32.87 14.11
N ASP A 72 -7.81 -31.70 13.53
CA ASP A 72 -9.09 -31.00 13.71
C ASP A 72 -10.26 -31.68 12.96
N ASP A 73 -9.99 -32.30 11.81
CA ASP A 73 -10.97 -33.03 10.99
C ASP A 73 -10.46 -34.45 10.66
N PRO A 74 -10.80 -35.46 11.48
CA PRO A 74 -10.35 -36.85 11.28
C PRO A 74 -10.84 -37.51 9.99
N ASP A 75 -11.88 -36.97 9.34
CA ASP A 75 -12.41 -37.48 8.07
C ASP A 75 -11.63 -36.92 6.86
N LEU A 76 -10.82 -35.89 7.06
CA LEU A 76 -9.97 -35.30 6.03
C LEU A 76 -8.87 -36.29 5.62
N THR A 77 -8.99 -36.83 4.40
CA THR A 77 -8.00 -37.74 3.84
C THR A 77 -7.14 -37.02 2.81
N ILE A 78 -5.82 -37.05 3.00
CA ILE A 78 -4.84 -36.52 2.05
C ILE A 78 -4.13 -37.69 1.38
N THR A 79 -4.22 -37.76 0.06
CA THR A 79 -3.68 -38.87 -0.74
C THR A 79 -2.80 -38.44 -1.90
N SER A 80 -2.91 -37.18 -2.33
CA SER A 80 -2.23 -36.65 -3.51
C SER A 80 -1.52 -35.32 -3.24
N ALA A 81 -0.67 -34.90 -4.18
CA ALA A 81 -0.06 -33.56 -4.15
C ALA A 81 -1.10 -32.44 -4.34
N GLU A 82 -2.16 -32.70 -5.10
CA GLU A 82 -3.26 -31.76 -5.34
C GLU A 82 -4.05 -31.53 -4.04
N ASP A 83 -4.31 -32.59 -3.26
CA ASP A 83 -4.98 -32.49 -1.95
C ASP A 83 -4.19 -31.57 -1.00
N VAL A 84 -2.85 -31.60 -1.06
CA VAL A 84 -2.00 -30.70 -0.25
C VAL A 84 -2.22 -29.24 -0.65
N GLU A 85 -2.31 -28.94 -1.93
CA GLU A 85 -2.55 -27.57 -2.44
C GLU A 85 -3.96 -27.07 -2.11
N ASP A 86 -4.96 -27.93 -2.26
CA ASP A 86 -6.35 -27.63 -1.95
C ASP A 86 -6.53 -27.25 -0.47
N GLN A 87 -5.80 -27.94 0.41
CA GLN A 87 -5.82 -27.69 1.84
C GLN A 87 -4.91 -26.55 2.27
N ILE A 88 -3.74 -26.38 1.64
CA ILE A 88 -2.74 -25.37 2.02
C ILE A 88 -2.60 -24.35 0.90
N ARG A 89 -3.58 -23.45 0.81
CA ARG A 89 -3.70 -22.44 -0.25
C ARG A 89 -2.68 -21.30 -0.18
N ASP A 90 -1.85 -21.27 0.85
CA ASP A 90 -0.79 -20.27 1.08
C ASP A 90 0.63 -20.86 0.89
N ILE A 91 0.76 -21.90 0.05
CA ILE A 91 2.07 -22.41 -0.40
C ILE A 91 2.79 -21.35 -1.25
N VAL A 92 2.10 -20.79 -2.25
CA VAL A 92 2.58 -19.61 -3.00
C VAL A 92 2.10 -18.37 -2.27
N GLY A 93 3.04 -17.57 -1.75
CA GLY A 93 2.74 -16.32 -1.07
C GLY A 93 3.38 -15.14 -1.79
N VAL A 94 2.60 -14.09 -2.04
CA VAL A 94 3.09 -12.80 -2.57
C VAL A 94 2.67 -11.68 -1.62
N LYS A 95 3.56 -10.71 -1.39
CA LYS A 95 3.28 -9.54 -0.57
C LYS A 95 3.18 -8.29 -1.43
N VAL A 96 2.21 -7.43 -1.13
CA VAL A 96 2.09 -6.08 -1.68
C VAL A 96 2.16 -5.09 -0.52
N LEU A 97 3.18 -4.24 -0.54
CA LEU A 97 3.43 -3.23 0.49
C LEU A 97 2.92 -1.86 0.02
N CYS A 98 2.06 -1.27 0.82
CA CYS A 98 1.41 0.01 0.58
C CYS A 98 2.07 1.09 1.45
N LYS A 99 2.18 2.30 0.93
CA LYS A 99 2.62 3.47 1.71
C LYS A 99 1.62 3.87 2.78
N SER A 100 0.33 3.55 2.59
CA SER A 100 -0.71 3.96 3.53
C SER A 100 -1.97 3.08 3.49
N PRO A 101 -2.87 3.20 4.48
CA PRO A 101 -4.13 2.46 4.52
C PRO A 101 -5.01 2.69 3.29
N ARG A 102 -5.10 3.92 2.76
CA ARG A 102 -5.89 4.19 1.54
C ARG A 102 -5.41 3.38 0.33
N ASP A 103 -4.09 3.22 0.18
CA ASP A 103 -3.48 2.44 -0.89
C ASP A 103 -3.70 0.93 -0.69
N GLN A 104 -3.67 0.47 0.56
CA GLN A 104 -4.06 -0.90 0.92
C GLN A 104 -5.51 -1.18 0.55
N SER A 105 -6.45 -0.30 0.92
CA SER A 105 -7.87 -0.45 0.59
C SER A 105 -8.11 -0.45 -0.92
N MET A 106 -7.45 0.45 -1.66
CA MET A 106 -7.54 0.52 -3.12
C MET A 106 -7.06 -0.78 -3.77
N MET A 107 -5.86 -1.25 -3.41
CA MET A 107 -5.31 -2.50 -3.94
C MET A 107 -6.19 -3.70 -3.57
N PHE A 108 -6.66 -3.76 -2.33
CA PHE A 108 -7.54 -4.84 -1.87
C PHE A 108 -8.90 -4.85 -2.57
N ALA A 109 -9.45 -3.69 -2.95
CA ALA A 109 -10.64 -3.61 -3.79
C ALA A 109 -10.37 -4.14 -5.20
N ALA A 110 -9.27 -3.73 -5.83
CA ALA A 110 -8.89 -4.18 -7.17
C ALA A 110 -8.68 -5.70 -7.24
N LEU A 111 -8.06 -6.30 -6.20
CA LEU A 111 -7.87 -7.75 -6.11
C LEU A 111 -9.17 -8.56 -5.93
N ARG A 112 -10.29 -7.89 -5.67
CA ARG A 112 -11.62 -8.52 -5.51
C ARG A 112 -12.56 -8.18 -6.65
N ASP A 113 -12.15 -7.30 -7.55
CA ASP A 113 -12.94 -6.87 -8.70
C ASP A 113 -12.79 -7.88 -9.84
N PRO A 114 -13.86 -8.61 -10.23
CA PRO A 114 -13.80 -9.59 -11.31
C PRO A 114 -13.28 -9.01 -12.63
N ASP A 115 -13.54 -7.72 -12.90
CA ASP A 115 -13.12 -7.06 -14.13
C ASP A 115 -11.60 -6.82 -14.17
N GLN A 116 -10.94 -6.78 -13.00
CA GLN A 116 -9.48 -6.62 -12.88
C GLN A 116 -8.71 -7.94 -12.88
N LEU A 117 -9.35 -9.04 -12.48
CA LEU A 117 -8.70 -10.36 -12.31
C LEU A 117 -8.29 -11.01 -13.63
N GLY A 118 -8.98 -10.70 -14.73
CA GLY A 118 -8.72 -11.26 -16.04
C GLY A 118 -8.89 -12.80 -16.03
N ALA A 119 -7.78 -13.53 -16.14
CA ALA A 119 -7.79 -14.99 -16.18
C ALA A 119 -7.69 -15.67 -14.79
N PHE A 120 -7.59 -14.88 -13.71
CA PHE A 120 -7.51 -15.40 -12.34
C PHE A 120 -8.90 -15.51 -11.73
N GLU A 121 -9.07 -16.44 -10.80
CA GLU A 121 -10.32 -16.59 -10.05
C GLU A 121 -10.10 -16.25 -8.58
N LEU A 122 -11.00 -15.44 -8.03
CA LEU A 122 -11.06 -15.15 -6.60
C LEU A 122 -11.68 -16.33 -5.85
N ILE A 123 -10.91 -16.93 -4.94
CA ILE A 123 -11.35 -18.09 -4.16
C ILE A 123 -11.82 -17.66 -2.77
N GLU A 124 -11.06 -16.78 -2.12
CA GLU A 124 -11.34 -16.34 -0.76
C GLU A 124 -10.67 -14.99 -0.51
N TRP A 125 -11.25 -14.19 0.37
CA TRP A 125 -10.58 -13.01 0.90
C TRP A 125 -10.90 -12.85 2.39
N LYS A 126 -9.97 -12.25 3.13
CA LYS A 126 -10.13 -11.92 4.54
C LYS A 126 -9.56 -10.54 4.81
N ASP A 127 -10.35 -9.70 5.46
CA ASP A 127 -9.90 -8.40 5.93
C ASP A 127 -9.60 -8.48 7.44
N TYR A 128 -8.32 -8.32 7.80
CA TYR A 128 -7.88 -8.23 9.20
C TYR A 128 -7.44 -6.82 9.57
N THR A 129 -7.77 -5.80 8.79
CA THR A 129 -7.44 -4.41 9.13
C THR A 129 -8.29 -3.92 10.29
N ASP A 130 -9.60 -4.19 10.23
CA ASP A 130 -10.58 -3.91 11.28
C ASP A 130 -11.75 -4.92 11.26
N PRO A 131 -11.98 -5.72 12.33
CA PRO A 131 -11.16 -5.80 13.53
C PRO A 131 -9.86 -6.59 13.31
N PRO A 132 -8.73 -6.18 13.93
CA PRO A 132 -7.48 -6.93 13.89
C PRO A 132 -7.57 -8.24 14.67
N LYS A 133 -6.62 -9.16 14.41
CA LYS A 133 -6.50 -10.38 15.22
C LYS A 133 -6.18 -10.06 16.69
N ALA A 134 -6.37 -11.03 17.57
CA ALA A 134 -6.06 -10.89 19.00
C ALA A 134 -4.63 -10.39 19.27
N SER A 135 -3.67 -10.81 18.44
CA SER A 135 -2.26 -10.38 18.48
C SER A 135 -2.00 -8.94 18.02
N GLY A 136 -3.00 -8.23 17.50
CA GLY A 136 -2.85 -6.94 16.83
C GLY A 136 -2.42 -7.03 15.37
N TYR A 137 -2.28 -8.24 14.82
CA TYR A 137 -1.97 -8.46 13.41
C TYR A 137 -3.05 -7.87 12.49
N ARG A 138 -2.59 -7.14 11.46
CA ARG A 138 -3.40 -6.48 10.43
C ARG A 138 -2.83 -6.78 9.03
N ALA A 139 -3.70 -7.14 8.10
CA ALA A 139 -3.42 -7.32 6.69
C ALA A 139 -4.75 -7.60 5.95
N CYS A 140 -4.80 -7.36 4.65
CA CYS A 140 -5.84 -7.92 3.78
C CYS A 140 -5.26 -9.15 3.06
N HIS A 141 -5.98 -10.27 3.08
CA HIS A 141 -5.58 -11.52 2.44
C HIS A 141 -6.53 -11.81 1.29
N VAL A 142 -5.97 -12.19 0.14
CA VAL A 142 -6.73 -12.64 -1.03
C VAL A 142 -6.10 -13.95 -1.52
N ILE A 143 -6.92 -14.97 -1.69
CA ILE A 143 -6.52 -16.23 -2.31
C ILE A 143 -7.06 -16.25 -3.73
N LEU A 144 -6.16 -16.35 -4.70
CA LEU A 144 -6.48 -16.51 -6.10
C LEU A 144 -6.13 -17.91 -6.59
N ARG A 145 -6.92 -18.44 -7.53
CA ARG A 145 -6.59 -19.62 -8.31
C ARG A 145 -6.02 -19.18 -9.66
N ILE A 146 -4.81 -19.61 -9.93
CA ILE A 146 -4.01 -19.22 -11.08
C ILE A 146 -3.97 -20.38 -12.08
N PRO A 147 -4.38 -20.17 -13.34
CA PRO A 147 -4.27 -21.22 -14.35
C PRO A 147 -2.79 -21.58 -14.57
N SER A 148 -2.53 -22.88 -14.70
CA SER A 148 -1.19 -23.44 -14.89
C SER A 148 -1.11 -24.19 -16.20
N ASP A 149 -0.01 -24.02 -16.93
CA ASP A 149 0.30 -24.79 -18.14
C ASP A 149 0.98 -26.13 -17.79
N GLN A 150 1.29 -26.36 -16.50
CA GLN A 150 2.03 -27.51 -15.99
C GLN A 150 1.14 -28.41 -15.11
N GLY A 151 -0.13 -28.57 -15.50
CA GLY A 151 -1.12 -29.39 -14.80
C GLY A 151 -2.20 -28.56 -14.10
N PRO A 152 -2.71 -29.01 -12.94
CA PRO A 152 -3.79 -28.31 -12.23
C PRO A 152 -3.44 -26.86 -11.89
N PRO A 153 -4.46 -25.97 -11.78
CA PRO A 153 -4.30 -24.61 -11.29
C PRO A 153 -3.60 -24.54 -9.95
N VAL A 154 -2.91 -23.43 -9.67
CA VAL A 154 -2.17 -23.21 -8.43
C VAL A 154 -2.90 -22.16 -7.60
N PHE A 155 -3.05 -22.40 -6.30
CA PHE A 155 -3.50 -21.38 -5.35
C PHE A 155 -2.35 -20.49 -4.92
N ALA A 156 -2.63 -19.19 -4.81
CA ALA A 156 -1.70 -18.24 -4.23
C ALA A 156 -2.40 -17.27 -3.29
N GLU A 157 -1.76 -17.03 -2.16
CA GLU A 157 -2.15 -16.01 -1.19
C GLU A 157 -1.41 -14.71 -1.49
N ILE A 158 -2.16 -13.64 -1.72
CA ILE A 158 -1.67 -12.27 -1.80
C ILE A 158 -1.99 -11.59 -0.48
N GLN A 159 -0.96 -11.10 0.21
CA GLN A 159 -1.10 -10.30 1.42
C GLN A 159 -0.85 -8.83 1.09
N VAL A 160 -1.86 -7.99 1.25
CA VAL A 160 -1.74 -6.54 1.09
C VAL A 160 -1.60 -5.91 2.47
N LYS A 161 -0.50 -5.17 2.69
CA LYS A 161 -0.15 -4.57 3.98
C LYS A 161 0.40 -3.17 3.80
N THR A 162 0.26 -2.31 4.82
CA THR A 162 1.12 -1.13 4.92
C THR A 162 2.55 -1.53 5.32
N ARG A 163 3.52 -0.64 5.13
CA ARG A 163 4.90 -0.89 5.60
C ARG A 163 4.98 -1.09 7.12
N LEU A 164 4.18 -0.36 7.90
CA LEU A 164 4.17 -0.50 9.36
C LEU A 164 3.51 -1.82 9.80
N GLN A 165 2.48 -2.27 9.10
CA GLN A 165 1.88 -3.60 9.32
C GLN A 165 2.85 -4.73 8.98
N ASP A 166 3.67 -4.61 7.93
CA ASP A 166 4.67 -5.63 7.59
C ASP A 166 5.82 -5.64 8.59
N ALA A 167 6.35 -4.47 8.98
CA ALA A 167 7.35 -4.37 10.05
C ALA A 167 6.86 -5.01 11.36
N TRP A 168 5.59 -4.77 11.73
CA TRP A 168 4.99 -5.42 12.89
C TRP A 168 4.89 -6.95 12.74
N SER A 169 4.53 -7.41 11.54
CA SER A 169 4.45 -8.83 11.22
C SER A 169 5.81 -9.50 11.35
N GLU A 170 6.88 -8.87 10.89
CA GLU A 170 8.24 -9.42 10.96
C GLU A 170 8.72 -9.54 12.41
N LEU A 171 8.60 -8.45 13.19
CA LEU A 171 8.97 -8.44 14.61
C LEU A 171 8.24 -9.53 15.42
N THR A 172 6.93 -9.68 15.18
CA THR A 172 6.14 -10.69 15.92
C THR A 172 6.35 -12.11 15.41
N HIS A 173 6.59 -12.30 14.12
CA HIS A 173 6.75 -13.64 13.55
C HIS A 173 8.13 -14.25 13.86
N GLU A 174 9.19 -13.45 13.97
CA GLU A 174 10.53 -13.95 14.32
C GLU A 174 10.68 -14.31 15.81
N ASP A 175 10.09 -13.51 16.70
CA ASP A 175 10.31 -13.64 18.14
C ASP A 175 9.26 -14.48 18.87
N MET A 176 7.99 -14.46 18.43
CA MET A 176 6.89 -15.05 19.20
C MET A 176 6.48 -16.47 18.76
N TYR A 177 6.87 -16.91 17.56
CA TYR A 177 6.31 -18.10 16.92
C TYR A 177 7.35 -19.05 16.30
N LYS A 178 8.56 -19.15 16.86
CA LYS A 178 9.47 -20.25 16.49
C LYS A 178 8.86 -21.59 16.95
N PRO A 179 8.54 -22.53 16.03
CA PRO A 179 8.04 -23.84 16.40
C PRO A 179 9.04 -24.54 17.34
N GLY A 180 8.58 -25.00 18.50
CA GLY A 180 9.44 -25.62 19.52
C GLY A 180 10.09 -24.66 20.53
N ALA A 181 9.74 -23.36 20.51
CA ALA A 181 10.20 -22.43 21.54
C ALA A 181 9.66 -22.85 22.93
N ALA A 182 10.56 -22.90 23.92
CA ALA A 182 10.28 -23.39 25.27
C ALA A 182 9.29 -22.51 26.07
N MET A 183 9.05 -21.27 25.62
CA MET A 183 8.22 -20.31 26.35
C MET A 183 7.08 -19.80 25.45
N LYS A 184 5.84 -20.10 25.85
CA LYS A 184 4.64 -19.55 25.20
C LYS A 184 4.48 -18.07 25.60
N PRO A 185 4.00 -17.20 24.70
CA PRO A 185 3.66 -15.82 25.03
C PRO A 185 2.80 -15.72 26.30
N SER A 186 3.22 -14.91 27.27
CA SER A 186 2.36 -14.60 28.43
C SER A 186 1.28 -13.59 28.05
N LYS A 187 0.23 -13.47 28.87
CA LYS A 187 -0.84 -12.46 28.67
C LYS A 187 -0.28 -11.05 28.50
N LEU A 188 0.75 -10.70 29.29
CA LEU A 188 1.44 -9.41 29.23
C LEU A 188 2.09 -9.17 27.86
N HIS A 189 2.70 -10.19 27.26
CA HIS A 189 3.27 -10.07 25.91
C HIS A 189 2.18 -9.77 24.88
N GLY A 190 1.03 -10.42 24.99
CA GLY A 190 -0.12 -10.17 24.11
C GLY A 190 -0.67 -8.74 24.24
N GLU A 191 -0.73 -8.21 25.47
CA GLU A 191 -1.16 -6.83 25.74
C GLU A 191 -0.19 -5.80 25.14
N PHE A 192 1.12 -5.95 25.35
CA PHE A 192 2.13 -5.08 24.74
C PHE A 192 2.14 -5.19 23.22
N ALA A 193 2.06 -6.41 22.69
CA ALA A 193 1.99 -6.64 21.25
C ALA A 193 0.81 -5.88 20.63
N ARG A 194 -0.39 -6.02 21.22
CA ARG A 194 -1.57 -5.28 20.77
C ARG A 194 -1.40 -3.76 20.90
N ALA A 195 -0.82 -3.28 22.00
CA ALA A 195 -0.59 -1.84 22.20
C ALA A 195 0.34 -1.26 21.13
N MET A 196 1.47 -1.93 20.84
CA MET A 196 2.42 -1.50 19.81
C MET A 196 1.80 -1.56 18.41
N ALA A 197 1.06 -2.63 18.10
CA ALA A 197 0.31 -2.73 16.85
C ALA A 197 -0.68 -1.56 16.66
N ASN A 198 -1.35 -1.14 17.73
CA ASN A 198 -2.28 0.00 17.69
C ASN A 198 -1.55 1.33 17.50
N MET A 199 -0.39 1.53 18.14
CA MET A 199 0.43 2.72 17.92
C MET A 199 0.89 2.82 16.47
N LEU A 200 1.32 1.70 15.86
CA LEU A 200 1.70 1.67 14.45
C LEU A 200 0.52 1.99 13.52
N ALA A 201 -0.68 1.52 13.83
CA ALA A 201 -1.89 1.89 13.09
C ALA A 201 -2.18 3.40 13.17
N THR A 202 -2.06 4.01 14.35
CA THR A 202 -2.20 5.47 14.49
C THR A 202 -1.16 6.23 13.67
N VAL A 203 0.09 5.75 13.63
CA VAL A 203 1.14 6.36 12.81
C VAL A 203 0.82 6.23 11.32
N ASP A 204 0.30 5.09 10.86
CA ASP A 204 -0.17 4.91 9.48
C ASP A 204 -1.25 5.95 9.12
N ASP A 205 -2.27 6.13 9.97
CA ASP A 205 -3.36 7.09 9.74
C ASP A 205 -2.87 8.54 9.69
N MET A 206 -1.96 8.90 10.60
CA MET A 206 -1.34 10.23 10.63
C MET A 206 -0.52 10.48 9.37
N ALA A 207 0.33 9.52 8.97
CA ALA A 207 1.14 9.62 7.78
C ALA A 207 0.27 9.72 6.52
N ASP A 208 -0.83 8.99 6.47
CA ASP A 208 -1.78 9.04 5.36
C ASP A 208 -2.50 10.38 5.25
N THR A 209 -2.90 10.96 6.39
CA THR A 209 -3.51 12.30 6.46
C THR A 209 -2.52 13.35 5.95
N LEU A 210 -1.29 13.34 6.45
CA LEU A 210 -0.23 14.25 5.99
C LEU A 210 0.06 14.09 4.50
N ALA A 211 0.07 12.86 3.98
CA ALA A 211 0.30 12.60 2.57
C ALA A 211 -0.80 13.17 1.68
N VAL A 212 -2.07 13.09 2.11
CA VAL A 212 -3.19 13.71 1.37
C VAL A 212 -3.15 15.21 1.44
N GLU A 213 -2.88 15.80 2.60
CA GLU A 213 -2.74 17.25 2.73
C GLU A 213 -1.60 17.76 1.83
N LEU A 214 -0.45 17.10 1.86
CA LEU A 214 0.69 17.47 1.00
C LEU A 214 0.40 17.27 -0.49
N THR A 215 -0.33 16.20 -0.85
CA THR A 215 -0.74 15.97 -2.25
C THR A 215 -1.71 17.05 -2.72
N ALA A 216 -2.71 17.40 -1.90
CA ALA A 216 -3.64 18.48 -2.20
C ALA A 216 -2.93 19.84 -2.37
N LEU A 217 -1.82 20.07 -1.65
CA LEU A 217 -0.99 21.27 -1.79
C LEU A 217 -0.05 21.24 -3.02
N THR A 218 0.24 20.06 -3.58
CA THR A 218 1.22 19.88 -4.67
C THR A 218 0.61 19.49 -6.02
N ASN A 219 -0.63 18.98 -6.04
CA ASN A 219 -1.37 18.54 -7.23
C ASN A 219 -2.87 18.86 -7.05
N PRO A 220 -3.34 20.07 -7.42
CA PRO A 220 -4.78 20.27 -7.60
C PRO A 220 -5.21 19.47 -8.84
N GLU A 221 -6.10 18.50 -8.70
CA GLU A 221 -6.81 17.99 -9.88
C GLU A 221 -7.59 19.16 -10.52
N PRO A 222 -7.73 19.20 -11.86
CA PRO A 222 -8.54 20.20 -12.52
C PRO A 222 -9.97 20.04 -12.02
N VAL A 223 -10.47 21.07 -11.35
CA VAL A 223 -11.90 21.22 -11.09
C VAL A 223 -12.59 21.11 -12.44
N VAL A 224 -13.55 20.18 -12.54
CA VAL A 224 -14.48 20.06 -13.66
C VAL A 224 -14.87 21.46 -14.11
N GLU A 225 -14.72 21.75 -15.41
CA GLU A 225 -15.16 23.00 -16.03
C GLU A 225 -16.61 23.31 -15.62
N LEU A 226 -16.76 24.18 -14.64
CA LEU A 226 -17.89 25.07 -14.52
C LEU A 226 -17.43 26.36 -15.17
N ASP A 227 -17.52 26.36 -16.50
CA ASP A 227 -17.55 27.58 -17.27
C ASP A 227 -18.77 28.37 -16.76
N GLU A 228 -18.53 29.32 -15.85
CA GLU A 228 -19.33 30.51 -15.57
C GLU A 228 -18.78 31.25 -14.34
N LEU A 229 -17.93 32.26 -14.62
CA LEU A 229 -17.89 33.61 -14.04
C LEU A 229 -16.46 34.18 -14.15
N ARG A 230 -16.15 34.69 -15.35
CA ARG A 230 -15.11 35.72 -15.51
C ARG A 230 -15.64 37.00 -14.86
N GLU A 231 -15.08 37.40 -13.72
CA GLU A 231 -15.08 38.74 -13.10
C GLU A 231 -14.42 38.58 -11.70
N GLN A 232 -13.31 39.21 -11.28
CA GLN A 232 -12.76 40.53 -11.53
C GLN A 232 -11.23 40.56 -11.35
N ASP A 233 -10.56 41.32 -12.20
CA ASP A 233 -9.12 41.63 -12.22
C ASP A 233 -8.76 42.66 -11.13
N THR A 234 -8.67 42.21 -9.86
CA THR A 234 -8.19 43.06 -8.75
C THR A 234 -7.15 42.32 -7.90
N GLY A 235 -5.96 42.10 -8.46
CA GLY A 235 -4.81 41.60 -7.69
C GLY A 235 -4.28 42.65 -6.69
N ILE A 236 -3.85 42.18 -5.52
CA ILE A 236 -3.24 42.99 -4.45
C ILE A 236 -1.71 42.89 -4.49
N ASP A 237 -1.02 43.86 -3.89
CA ASP A 237 0.44 43.82 -3.73
C ASP A 237 0.84 43.00 -2.50
N VAL A 238 1.74 42.05 -2.71
CA VAL A 238 2.35 41.22 -1.66
C VAL A 238 3.87 41.26 -1.75
N ARG A 239 4.54 41.16 -0.58
CA ARG A 239 6.00 41.11 -0.48
C ARG A 239 6.47 39.75 0.01
N VAL A 240 7.42 39.15 -0.69
CA VAL A 240 7.99 37.86 -0.34
C VAL A 240 8.91 37.99 0.87
N ARG A 241 8.69 37.16 1.88
CA ARG A 241 9.41 37.14 3.17
C ARG A 241 10.29 35.91 3.36
N ALA A 242 9.99 34.82 2.68
CA ALA A 242 10.83 33.63 2.61
C ALA A 242 10.51 32.86 1.33
N THR A 243 11.51 32.19 0.76
CA THR A 243 11.34 31.34 -0.43
C THR A 243 11.95 29.97 -0.18
N GLY A 244 11.36 28.94 -0.76
CA GLY A 244 11.83 27.56 -0.67
C GLY A 244 11.49 26.80 -1.95
N PRO A 245 11.90 25.52 -2.07
CA PRO A 245 11.71 24.76 -3.31
C PRO A 245 10.24 24.45 -3.63
N LYS A 246 9.32 24.48 -2.65
CA LYS A 246 7.92 24.09 -2.84
C LYS A 246 6.91 25.25 -2.75
N TYR A 247 7.28 26.35 -2.09
CA TYR A 247 6.42 27.51 -1.90
C TYR A 247 7.27 28.71 -1.47
N ALA A 248 6.71 29.91 -1.56
CA ALA A 248 7.20 31.11 -0.91
C ALA A 248 6.17 31.63 0.11
N LEU A 249 6.63 32.34 1.13
CA LEU A 249 5.79 33.05 2.08
C LEU A 249 5.77 34.52 1.68
N ALA A 250 4.59 35.09 1.57
CA ALA A 250 4.40 36.51 1.27
C ALA A 250 3.46 37.16 2.28
N VAL A 251 3.56 38.49 2.37
CA VAL A 251 2.75 39.30 3.28
C VAL A 251 2.12 40.45 2.51
N ASP A 252 0.83 40.68 2.72
CA ASP A 252 0.09 41.80 2.12
C ASP A 252 0.29 43.13 2.88
N GLY A 253 -0.23 44.22 2.32
CA GLY A 253 -0.18 45.56 2.94
C GLY A 253 -0.90 45.69 4.29
N SER A 254 -1.75 44.72 4.66
CA SER A 254 -2.41 44.64 5.97
C SER A 254 -1.64 43.80 6.99
N GLY A 255 -0.53 43.19 6.58
CA GLY A 255 0.32 42.35 7.44
C GLY A 255 -0.13 40.89 7.53
N ARG A 256 -1.11 40.45 6.73
CA ARG A 256 -1.51 39.04 6.69
C ARG A 256 -0.47 38.23 5.93
N GLN A 257 -0.12 37.07 6.45
CA GLN A 257 0.86 36.17 5.85
C GLN A 257 0.14 35.05 5.11
N GLY A 258 0.55 34.80 3.87
CA GLY A 258 0.01 33.77 3.00
C GLY A 258 1.09 33.07 2.18
N LEU A 259 0.70 31.99 1.53
CA LEU A 259 1.59 31.15 0.73
C LEU A 259 1.47 31.48 -0.76
N ILE A 260 2.60 31.52 -1.45
CA ILE A 260 2.69 31.48 -2.91
C ILE A 260 3.05 30.03 -3.30
N PRO A 261 2.12 29.27 -3.88
CA PRO A 261 2.31 27.85 -4.15
C PRO A 261 3.09 27.60 -5.44
N ALA A 262 3.80 26.45 -5.52
CA ALA A 262 4.56 26.08 -6.72
C ALA A 262 3.72 25.93 -7.99
N PHE A 263 2.45 25.54 -7.89
CA PHE A 263 1.63 25.36 -9.09
C PHE A 263 1.39 26.70 -9.81
N ALA A 264 1.20 27.79 -9.08
CA ALA A 264 0.97 29.12 -9.65
C ALA A 264 2.19 29.62 -10.43
N ILE A 265 3.39 29.36 -9.90
CA ILE A 265 4.66 29.69 -10.56
C ILE A 265 4.89 28.83 -11.80
N ARG A 266 4.50 27.56 -11.73
CA ARG A 266 4.62 26.62 -12.85
C ARG A 266 3.75 27.05 -14.03
N GLU A 267 2.53 27.50 -13.74
CA GLU A 267 1.59 27.98 -14.76
C GLU A 267 2.13 29.22 -15.48
N LEU A 268 2.64 30.21 -14.73
CA LEU A 268 3.20 31.43 -15.31
C LEU A 268 4.54 31.21 -16.03
N SER A 269 5.37 30.28 -15.56
CA SER A 269 6.68 30.00 -16.18
C SER A 269 6.59 29.14 -17.46
N GLY A 270 5.44 28.50 -17.71
CA GLY A 270 5.26 27.59 -18.84
C GLY A 270 6.11 26.32 -18.79
N GLN A 271 6.77 26.02 -17.67
CA GLN A 271 7.63 24.84 -17.52
C GLN A 271 6.80 23.57 -17.27
N LYS A 272 7.20 22.48 -17.93
CA LYS A 272 6.63 21.14 -17.70
C LYS A 272 7.43 20.40 -16.63
N GLY A 273 6.73 19.74 -15.71
CA GLY A 273 7.33 18.93 -14.64
C GLY A 273 7.46 19.65 -13.29
N THR A 274 8.33 19.15 -12.42
CA THR A 274 8.57 19.71 -11.09
C THR A 274 9.45 20.95 -11.18
N ILE A 275 8.99 22.07 -10.63
CA ILE A 275 9.75 23.31 -10.52
C ILE A 275 10.18 23.56 -9.07
N LYS A 276 11.19 24.42 -8.87
CA LYS A 276 11.53 24.94 -7.54
C LYS A 276 11.14 26.41 -7.46
N VAL A 277 10.30 26.78 -6.48
CA VAL A 277 9.79 28.17 -6.37
C VAL A 277 10.91 29.19 -6.18
N ASN A 278 11.95 28.82 -5.43
CA ASN A 278 13.13 29.65 -5.20
C ASN A 278 14.01 29.88 -6.45
N ASP A 279 13.69 29.28 -7.59
CA ASP A 279 14.36 29.56 -8.87
C ASP A 279 13.66 30.71 -9.64
N PHE A 280 12.45 31.11 -9.22
CA PHE A 280 11.63 32.14 -9.87
C PHE A 280 11.27 33.32 -8.96
N ILE A 281 11.19 33.07 -7.65
CA ILE A 281 10.80 34.06 -6.65
C ILE A 281 11.87 34.13 -5.56
N HIS A 282 12.38 35.33 -5.34
CA HIS A 282 13.43 35.63 -4.39
C HIS A 282 12.91 36.39 -3.17
N LEU A 283 13.75 36.45 -2.14
CA LEU A 283 13.48 37.24 -0.95
C LEU A 283 13.31 38.71 -1.32
N ASP A 284 12.29 39.37 -0.76
CA ASP A 284 11.93 40.77 -1.00
C ASP A 284 11.30 41.12 -2.36
N ASP A 285 11.05 40.13 -3.22
CA ASP A 285 10.25 40.32 -4.45
C ASP A 285 8.87 40.90 -4.11
N ARG A 286 8.39 41.81 -4.96
CA ARG A 286 7.05 42.39 -4.90
C ARG A 286 6.24 41.87 -6.07
N LEU A 287 5.08 41.32 -5.76
CA LEU A 287 4.23 40.62 -6.73
C LEU A 287 2.81 41.12 -6.61
N ARG A 288 2.14 41.21 -7.75
CA ARG A 288 0.69 41.37 -7.80
C ARG A 288 0.05 40.00 -7.81
N ALA A 289 -0.85 39.74 -6.85
CA ALA A 289 -1.45 38.42 -6.67
C ALA A 289 -2.95 38.51 -6.40
N SER A 290 -3.73 37.57 -6.92
CA SER A 290 -5.08 37.34 -6.42
C SER A 290 -5.01 36.65 -5.05
N VAL A 291 -6.04 36.88 -4.24
CA VAL A 291 -6.14 36.31 -2.89
C VAL A 291 -7.15 35.18 -2.91
N GLU A 292 -6.71 34.01 -2.47
CA GLU A 292 -7.58 32.86 -2.24
C GLU A 292 -7.46 32.45 -0.77
N GLU A 293 -8.59 32.35 -0.08
CA GLU A 293 -8.63 31.95 1.33
C GLU A 293 -9.63 30.81 1.48
N ASP A 294 -9.15 29.67 1.99
CA ASP A 294 -9.97 28.49 2.24
C ASP A 294 -9.80 28.01 3.69
N SER A 295 -10.34 26.84 4.02
CA SER A 295 -10.23 26.26 5.36
C SER A 295 -8.81 25.84 5.76
N LYS A 296 -7.84 25.88 4.83
CA LYS A 296 -6.45 25.45 5.00
C LYS A 296 -5.47 26.62 5.07
N GLY A 297 -5.82 27.80 4.55
CA GLY A 297 -5.04 29.01 4.75
C GLY A 297 -5.27 30.12 3.72
N LEU A 298 -4.39 31.11 3.77
CA LEU A 298 -4.35 32.26 2.86
C LEU A 298 -3.31 32.03 1.77
N TYR A 299 -3.73 32.09 0.51
CA TYR A 299 -2.90 31.90 -0.66
C TYR A 299 -2.86 33.18 -1.51
N TYR A 300 -1.68 33.47 -2.04
CA TYR A 300 -1.45 34.56 -2.99
C TYR A 300 -1.03 33.95 -4.31
N ILE A 301 -1.91 34.02 -5.32
CA ILE A 301 -1.66 33.49 -6.67
C ILE A 301 -1.13 34.63 -7.55
N PRO A 302 0.16 34.64 -7.92
CA PRO A 302 0.73 35.73 -8.68
C PRO A 302 0.05 35.86 -10.04
N LEU A 303 -0.13 37.10 -10.51
CA LEU A 303 -0.65 37.40 -11.85
C LEU A 303 0.46 37.38 -12.90
N GLU A 304 1.69 37.63 -12.47
CA GLU A 304 2.90 37.65 -13.29
C GLU A 304 4.11 37.25 -12.45
N LEU A 305 5.16 36.75 -13.12
CA LEU A 305 6.44 36.47 -12.48
C LEU A 305 7.27 37.76 -12.41
N PRO A 306 8.10 37.92 -11.36
CA PRO A 306 8.99 39.06 -11.27
C PRO A 306 10.02 39.01 -12.41
N GLU A 307 10.24 40.14 -13.08
CA GLU A 307 11.29 40.28 -14.09
C GLU A 307 12.66 40.37 -13.38
N HIS A 308 13.50 39.35 -13.59
CA HIS A 308 14.89 39.28 -13.09
C HIS A 308 15.87 39.22 -14.27
#